data_AF-A0A821LVW0-F1
#
_entry.id   AF-A0A821LVW0-F1
#
_cell.length_a   1.000
_cell.length_b   1.000
_cell.length_c   1.000
_cell.angle_alpha   90.00
_cell.angle_beta   90.00
_cell.angle_gamma   90.00
#
_symmetry.space_group_name_H-M   'P 1'
#
loop_
_entity.id
_entity.type
_entity.pdbx_description
1 polymer ?
#
loop_
_entity_poly.entity_id
_entity_poly.type
_entity_poly.pdbx_seq_one_letter_code
_entity_poly.pdbx_strand_id
1 'polypeptide(L)'
;DISYARGVGALWDAFMTQIQPIAARITYMVGIGNHEYDHVMGGDKDPSGAPGPGGFRPKWGNYGYDSGGECAVPMVRRFHSPSNGNSLFWYSFDVGPIHIIYYSTEHDFRHTSQQYTWIEQDLRSVNRSHTPWIIVGSHRPMYASETDEPLEQHIHHPNHNHNYP
;
A
#
# COMPACT_ATOMS: atom_id res chain seq x y z
N ASP A 1 0.19 4.74 1.70
CA ASP A 1 -0.62 5.96 1.63
C ASP A 1 0.08 7.04 0.81
N ILE A 2 -0.48 7.31 -0.36
CA ILE A 2 0.11 8.15 -1.39
C ILE A 2 -0.63 9.47 -1.51
N SER A 3 -1.86 9.44 -2.03
CA SER A 3 -2.64 10.64 -2.32
C SER A 3 -3.80 10.86 -1.36
N TYR A 4 -4.18 9.83 -0.59
CA TYR A 4 -5.44 9.79 0.17
C TYR A 4 -6.67 10.14 -0.69
N ALA A 5 -6.62 9.82 -1.99
CA ALA A 5 -7.73 10.10 -2.90
C ALA A 5 -9.03 9.37 -2.50
N ARG A 6 -8.92 8.14 -1.99
CA ARG A 6 -10.01 7.36 -1.39
C ARG A 6 -11.30 7.38 -2.22
N GLY A 7 -11.19 7.21 -3.54
CA GLY A 7 -12.29 7.19 -4.50
C GLY A 7 -12.51 8.52 -5.24
N VAL A 8 -11.85 9.61 -4.82
CA VAL A 8 -11.92 10.91 -5.48
C VAL A 8 -10.78 11.06 -6.48
N GLY A 9 -11.01 10.60 -7.72
CA GLY A 9 -9.98 10.51 -8.76
C GLY A 9 -9.20 11.80 -9.04
N ALA A 10 -9.80 12.98 -8.89
CA ALA A 10 -9.11 14.26 -9.09
C ALA A 10 -7.93 14.47 -8.12
N LEU A 11 -7.98 13.88 -6.92
CA LEU A 11 -6.88 13.97 -5.95
C LEU A 11 -5.65 13.17 -6.38
N TRP A 12 -5.82 12.09 -7.15
CA TRP A 12 -4.69 11.40 -7.77
C TRP A 12 -3.95 12.31 -8.75
N ASP A 13 -4.67 13.01 -9.61
CA ASP A 13 -4.05 13.87 -10.62
C ASP A 13 -3.38 15.10 -9.97
N ALA A 14 -3.98 15.63 -8.90
CA ALA A 14 -3.36 16.66 -8.07
C ALA A 14 -2.06 16.16 -7.42
N PHE A 15 -2.05 14.95 -6.87
CA PHE A 15 -0.84 14.34 -6.31
C PHE A 15 0.25 14.15 -7.37
N MET A 16 -0.09 13.64 -8.56
CA MET A 16 0.88 13.47 -9.64
C MET A 16 1.50 14.80 -10.07
N THR A 17 0.71 15.88 -10.08
CA THR A 17 1.22 17.24 -10.33
C THR A 17 2.16 17.69 -9.22
N GLN A 18 1.82 17.40 -7.95
CA GLN A 18 2.63 17.76 -6.79
C GLN A 18 4.02 17.10 -6.80
N ILE A 19 4.10 15.81 -7.12
CA ILE A 19 5.38 15.08 -7.12
C ILE A 19 6.19 15.29 -8.41
N GLN A 20 5.60 15.87 -9.46
CA GLN A 20 6.23 16.04 -10.78
C GLN A 20 7.65 16.64 -10.72
N PRO A 21 7.95 17.68 -9.91
CA PRO A 21 9.31 18.22 -9.85
C PRO A 21 10.38 17.22 -9.41
N ILE A 22 9.99 16.16 -8.70
CA ILE A 22 10.90 15.10 -8.23
C ILE A 22 10.79 13.88 -9.15
N ALA A 23 9.59 13.34 -9.32
CA ALA A 23 9.33 12.08 -10.01
C ALA A 23 9.64 12.13 -11.52
N ALA A 24 9.70 13.31 -12.13
CA ALA A 24 10.12 13.47 -13.52
C ALA A 24 11.65 13.47 -13.72
N ARG A 25 12.43 13.46 -12.64
CA ARG A 25 13.91 13.59 -12.67
C ARG A 25 14.62 12.40 -12.05
N ILE A 26 14.03 11.82 -11.01
CA ILE A 26 14.56 10.66 -10.33
C ILE A 26 13.45 9.64 -10.10
N THR A 27 13.85 8.38 -9.98
CA THR A 27 12.92 7.28 -9.70
C THR A 27 12.14 7.55 -8.41
N TYR A 28 10.81 7.48 -8.48
CA TYR A 28 9.91 7.63 -7.35
C TYR A 28 9.23 6.29 -7.07
N MET A 29 9.82 5.49 -6.18
CA MET A 29 9.33 4.16 -5.83
C MET A 29 8.21 4.29 -4.78
N VAL A 30 7.14 3.51 -4.96
CA VAL A 30 5.98 3.55 -4.07
C VAL A 30 5.66 2.18 -3.51
N GLY A 31 5.11 2.18 -2.31
CA GLY A 31 4.59 1.01 -1.66
C GLY A 31 3.10 1.15 -1.40
N ILE A 32 2.39 0.03 -1.36
CA ILE A 32 0.95 0.06 -1.16
C ILE A 32 0.59 0.16 0.33
N GLY A 33 -0.34 1.06 0.65
CA GLY A 33 -0.92 1.20 1.98
C GLY A 33 -2.43 1.00 2.00
N ASN A 34 -3.02 1.15 3.20
CA ASN A 34 -4.44 0.91 3.42
C ASN A 34 -5.32 1.89 2.63
N HIS A 35 -4.92 3.15 2.46
CA HIS A 35 -5.67 4.12 1.68
C HIS A 35 -5.62 3.91 0.16
N GLU A 36 -4.72 3.04 -0.32
CA GLU A 36 -4.72 2.60 -1.72
C GLU A 36 -5.48 1.28 -1.91
N TYR A 37 -5.43 0.37 -0.93
CA TYR A 37 -5.93 -0.99 -1.12
C TYR A 37 -7.21 -1.32 -0.35
N ASP A 38 -7.30 -1.03 0.95
CA ASP A 38 -8.25 -1.69 1.85
C ASP A 38 -9.73 -1.44 1.51
N HIS A 39 -10.50 -2.49 1.23
CA HIS A 39 -11.85 -2.42 0.64
C HIS A 39 -12.79 -3.56 1.09
N VAL A 40 -13.90 -3.28 1.77
CA VAL A 40 -14.75 -4.35 2.36
C VAL A 40 -15.54 -5.19 1.35
N MET A 41 -15.83 -4.62 0.18
CA MET A 41 -16.62 -5.22 -0.88
C MET A 41 -16.05 -4.81 -2.23
N GLY A 42 -16.39 -5.55 -3.27
CA GLY A 42 -15.85 -5.31 -4.61
C GLY A 42 -14.38 -5.70 -4.67
N GLY A 43 -14.10 -6.95 -5.04
CA GLY A 43 -12.74 -7.46 -5.28
C GLY A 43 -12.51 -7.91 -6.72
N ASP A 44 -13.56 -7.93 -7.56
CA ASP A 44 -13.48 -8.39 -8.95
C ASP A 44 -12.55 -7.51 -9.82
N LYS A 45 -12.21 -6.32 -9.32
CA LYS A 45 -11.28 -5.38 -9.96
C LYS A 45 -9.95 -5.27 -9.23
N ASP A 46 -9.79 -5.94 -8.09
CA ASP A 46 -8.53 -5.99 -7.35
C ASP A 46 -7.44 -6.58 -8.25
N PRO A 47 -6.42 -5.79 -8.64
CA PRO A 47 -5.37 -6.24 -9.52
C PRO A 47 -4.35 -7.17 -8.84
N SER A 48 -4.42 -7.35 -7.51
CA SER A 48 -3.49 -8.18 -6.76
C SER A 48 -3.74 -9.67 -6.88
N GLY A 49 -4.98 -10.06 -7.19
CA GLY A 49 -5.44 -11.45 -7.14
C GLY A 49 -5.61 -12.00 -5.72
N ALA A 50 -5.73 -11.15 -4.69
CA ALA A 50 -5.94 -11.60 -3.32
C ALA A 50 -7.22 -12.45 -3.18
N PRO A 51 -7.17 -13.56 -2.42
CA PRO A 51 -8.31 -14.46 -2.28
C PRO A 51 -9.38 -13.87 -1.36
N GLY A 52 -10.65 -14.03 -1.77
CA GLY A 52 -11.83 -13.69 -0.96
C GLY A 52 -12.22 -12.21 -1.02
N PRO A 53 -13.47 -11.88 -0.65
CA PRO A 53 -13.96 -10.50 -0.70
C PRO A 53 -13.17 -9.61 0.27
N GLY A 54 -12.43 -8.65 -0.29
CA GLY A 54 -11.66 -7.66 0.46
C GLY A 54 -10.32 -8.14 1.03
N GLY A 55 -9.81 -9.28 0.56
CA GLY A 55 -8.42 -9.69 0.78
C GLY A 55 -8.02 -9.99 2.24
N PHE A 56 -6.77 -9.64 2.60
CA PHE A 56 -6.17 -9.95 3.89
C PHE A 56 -6.71 -9.07 5.02
N ARG A 57 -7.37 -9.69 5.99
CA ARG A 57 -7.99 -9.00 7.14
C ARG A 57 -7.85 -9.78 8.44
N PRO A 58 -6.68 -9.73 9.08
CA PRO A 58 -6.53 -10.33 10.38
C PRO A 58 -7.38 -9.60 11.43
N LYS A 59 -7.98 -10.35 12.36
CA LYS A 59 -8.76 -9.80 13.48
C LYS A 59 -7.96 -8.89 14.43
N TRP A 60 -6.62 -8.94 14.34
CA TRP A 60 -5.69 -8.19 15.18
C TRP A 60 -5.21 -6.88 14.55
N GLY A 61 -5.74 -6.48 13.38
CA GLY A 61 -5.45 -5.18 12.79
C GLY A 61 -6.71 -4.41 12.38
N ASN A 62 -6.55 -3.12 12.12
CA ASN A 62 -7.60 -2.22 11.67
C ASN A 62 -7.69 -2.24 10.13
N TYR A 63 -8.44 -3.21 9.60
CA TYR A 63 -8.76 -3.30 8.18
C TYR A 63 -10.26 -3.05 7.96
N GLY A 64 -10.61 -2.32 6.90
CA GLY A 64 -11.95 -1.86 6.57
C GLY A 64 -12.06 -1.29 5.16
N TYR A 65 -12.34 0.00 5.06
CA TYR A 65 -12.80 0.67 3.83
C TYR A 65 -11.93 1.88 3.48
N ASP A 66 -10.68 1.89 3.93
CA ASP A 66 -9.81 3.06 3.90
C ASP A 66 -9.53 3.57 2.49
N SER A 67 -9.54 2.69 1.49
CA SER A 67 -9.37 3.07 0.08
C SER A 67 -10.57 3.76 -0.56
N GLY A 68 -11.72 3.83 0.12
CA GLY A 68 -12.95 4.35 -0.47
C GLY A 68 -13.44 3.56 -1.70
N GLY A 69 -13.04 2.29 -1.81
CA GLY A 69 -13.42 1.39 -2.90
C GLY A 69 -12.44 1.37 -4.09
N GLU A 70 -11.29 2.03 -3.99
CA GLU A 70 -10.31 2.05 -5.06
C GLU A 70 -9.66 0.68 -5.34
N CYS A 71 -9.55 -0.19 -4.32
CA CYS A 71 -8.97 -1.54 -4.42
C CYS A 71 -7.67 -1.59 -5.25
N ALA A 72 -6.77 -0.63 -5.02
CA ALA A 72 -5.50 -0.42 -5.71
C ALA A 72 -5.55 -0.08 -7.21
N VAL A 73 -6.73 -0.07 -7.84
CA VAL A 73 -6.88 0.13 -9.28
C VAL A 73 -6.24 1.46 -9.75
N PRO A 74 -6.47 2.61 -9.12
CA PRO A 74 -5.84 3.86 -9.54
C PRO A 74 -4.32 3.85 -9.38
N MET A 75 -3.81 3.23 -8.30
CA MET A 75 -2.39 3.14 -8.01
C MET A 75 -1.66 2.31 -9.08
N VAL A 76 -2.14 1.11 -9.41
CA VAL A 76 -1.52 0.25 -10.44
C VAL A 76 -1.61 0.82 -11.85
N ARG A 77 -2.49 1.79 -12.09
CA ARG A 77 -2.59 2.49 -13.39
C ARG A 77 -1.68 3.71 -13.48
N ARG A 78 -1.15 4.21 -12.36
CA ARG A 78 -0.36 5.45 -12.29
C ARG A 78 1.12 5.20 -11.97
N PHE A 79 1.43 4.13 -11.25
CA PHE A 79 2.78 3.76 -10.86
C PHE A 79 3.19 2.43 -11.49
N HIS A 80 4.50 2.24 -11.60
CA HIS A 80 5.11 1.01 -12.10
C HIS A 80 6.12 0.49 -11.09
N SER A 81 6.26 -0.82 -11.01
CA SER A 81 7.27 -1.50 -10.21
C SER A 81 8.11 -2.42 -11.10
N PRO A 82 9.25 -2.91 -10.57
CA PRO A 82 9.92 -4.07 -11.13
C PRO A 82 8.97 -5.27 -11.21
N SER A 83 9.18 -6.11 -12.23
CA SER A 83 8.40 -7.32 -12.48
C SER A 83 9.05 -8.56 -11.84
N ASN A 84 9.45 -8.46 -10.57
CA ASN A 84 10.14 -9.55 -9.84
C ASN A 84 9.37 -10.07 -8.62
N GLY A 85 8.17 -9.55 -8.35
CA GLY A 85 7.24 -10.03 -7.33
C GLY A 85 5.80 -9.98 -7.82
N ASN A 86 4.90 -9.37 -7.04
CA ASN A 86 3.53 -9.10 -7.47
C ASN A 86 3.31 -7.60 -7.67
N SER A 87 3.85 -7.06 -8.77
CA SER A 87 3.68 -5.65 -9.14
C SER A 87 3.99 -4.70 -7.96
N LEU A 88 3.20 -3.64 -7.78
CA LEU A 88 3.31 -2.66 -6.69
C LEU A 88 2.97 -3.22 -5.29
N PHE A 89 2.50 -4.46 -5.19
CA PHE A 89 2.12 -5.07 -3.91
C PHE A 89 3.34 -5.58 -3.15
N TRP A 90 4.27 -6.25 -3.84
CA TRP A 90 5.59 -6.57 -3.28
C TRP A 90 6.61 -6.77 -4.38
N TYR A 91 7.77 -6.15 -4.22
CA TYR A 91 8.87 -6.15 -5.19
C TYR A 91 10.17 -5.75 -4.50
N SER A 92 11.30 -5.97 -5.18
CA SER A 92 12.63 -5.56 -4.71
C SER A 92 13.43 -4.89 -5.83
N PHE A 93 14.44 -4.13 -5.46
CA PHE A 93 15.36 -3.49 -6.41
C PHE A 93 16.65 -3.07 -5.72
N ASP A 94 17.72 -2.95 -6.51
CA ASP A 94 19.02 -2.49 -6.04
C ASP A 94 19.27 -1.04 -6.46
N VAL A 95 19.83 -0.24 -5.55
CA VAL A 95 20.36 1.09 -5.85
C VAL A 95 21.76 1.20 -5.24
N GLY A 96 22.78 1.13 -6.09
CA GLY A 96 24.17 1.09 -5.62
C GLY A 96 24.41 -0.12 -4.70
N PRO A 97 24.93 0.06 -3.48
CA PRO A 97 25.22 -1.02 -2.54
C PRO A 97 24.02 -1.43 -1.66
N ILE A 98 22.80 -0.98 -2.00
CA ILE A 98 21.59 -1.18 -1.21
C ILE A 98 20.63 -2.07 -1.97
N HIS A 99 20.21 -3.16 -1.35
CA HIS A 99 19.07 -3.96 -1.77
C HIS A 99 17.84 -3.51 -0.97
N ILE A 100 16.79 -3.09 -1.67
CA ILE A 100 15.55 -2.61 -1.06
C ILE A 100 14.45 -3.61 -1.41
N ILE A 101 13.76 -4.11 -0.39
CA ILE A 101 12.55 -4.92 -0.53
C ILE A 101 11.37 -4.13 0.03
N TYR A 102 10.27 -4.08 -0.73
CA TYR A 102 9.01 -3.55 -0.24
C TYR A 102 7.96 -4.65 -0.25
N TYR A 103 7.26 -4.81 0.86
CA TYR A 103 6.16 -5.77 0.98
C TYR A 103 4.88 -5.08 1.46
N SER A 104 3.73 -5.60 1.03
CA SER A 104 2.42 -5.09 1.36
C SER A 104 1.94 -5.62 2.71
N THR A 105 1.61 -4.69 3.60
CA THR A 105 0.86 -4.98 4.83
C THR A 105 -0.63 -5.21 4.58
N GLU A 106 -1.14 -4.85 3.41
CA GLU A 106 -2.56 -5.06 3.03
C GLU A 106 -2.82 -6.45 2.41
N HIS A 107 -1.79 -7.30 2.39
CA HIS A 107 -1.82 -8.66 1.87
C HIS A 107 -1.25 -9.61 2.92
N ASP A 108 -1.61 -10.89 2.88
CA ASP A 108 -1.12 -11.85 3.85
C ASP A 108 0.41 -11.95 3.73
N PHE A 109 1.10 -11.69 4.83
CA PHE A 109 2.57 -11.74 4.94
C PHE A 109 3.03 -12.81 5.95
N ARG A 110 2.11 -13.64 6.46
CA ARG A 110 2.44 -14.75 7.38
C ARG A 110 3.20 -15.85 6.63
N HIS A 111 3.82 -16.76 7.38
CA HIS A 111 4.73 -17.77 6.84
C HIS A 111 4.14 -18.68 5.75
N THR A 112 2.82 -18.80 5.68
CA THR A 112 2.11 -19.62 4.68
C THR A 112 1.70 -18.84 3.42
N SER A 113 1.96 -17.54 3.37
CA SER A 113 1.54 -16.66 2.28
C SER A 113 2.49 -16.71 1.10
N GLN A 114 1.96 -16.45 -0.10
CA GLN A 114 2.77 -16.27 -1.31
C GLN A 114 3.80 -15.16 -1.15
N GLN A 115 3.42 -14.05 -0.52
CA GLN A 115 4.30 -12.92 -0.25
C GLN A 115 5.47 -13.33 0.66
N TYR A 116 5.23 -14.09 1.72
CA TYR A 116 6.32 -14.58 2.59
C TYR A 116 7.27 -15.50 1.83
N THR A 117 6.74 -16.46 1.06
CA THR A 117 7.58 -17.34 0.22
C THR A 117 8.44 -16.53 -0.75
N TRP A 118 7.87 -15.48 -1.35
CA TRP A 118 8.59 -14.57 -2.23
C TRP A 118 9.68 -13.79 -1.49
N ILE A 119 9.38 -13.19 -0.32
CA ILE A 119 10.36 -12.47 0.52
C ILE A 119 11.55 -13.38 0.87
N GLU A 120 11.27 -14.63 1.25
CA GLU A 120 12.33 -15.59 1.58
C GLU A 120 13.23 -15.89 0.36
N GLN A 121 12.64 -16.06 -0.82
CA GLN A 121 13.39 -16.30 -2.06
C GLN A 121 14.24 -15.08 -2.46
N ASP A 122 13.65 -13.89 -2.40
CA ASP A 122 14.32 -12.62 -2.72
C ASP A 122 15.53 -12.41 -1.82
N LEU A 123 15.35 -12.48 -0.49
CA LEU A 123 16.43 -12.30 0.49
C LEU A 123 17.55 -13.35 0.37
N ARG A 124 17.21 -14.59 0.01
CA ARG A 124 18.22 -15.65 -0.26
C ARG A 124 19.05 -15.37 -1.51
N SER A 125 18.53 -14.60 -2.45
CA SER A 125 19.22 -14.27 -3.70
C SER A 125 20.22 -13.10 -3.57
N VAL A 126 20.16 -12.34 -2.46
CA VAL A 126 20.98 -11.14 -2.27
C VAL A 126 22.46 -11.49 -2.12
N ASN A 127 23.29 -10.99 -3.03
CA ASN A 127 24.74 -11.05 -2.90
C ASN A 127 25.24 -9.95 -1.95
N ARG A 128 25.46 -10.31 -0.68
CA ARG A 128 25.90 -9.38 0.38
C ARG A 128 27.28 -8.75 0.15
N SER A 129 28.10 -9.30 -0.75
CA SER A 129 29.36 -8.67 -1.15
C SER A 129 29.16 -7.51 -2.13
N HIS A 130 28.04 -7.48 -2.87
CA HIS A 130 27.71 -6.42 -3.81
C HIS A 130 26.72 -5.41 -3.20
N THR A 131 25.68 -5.90 -2.53
CA THR A 131 24.65 -5.12 -1.84
C THR A 131 24.64 -5.46 -0.35
N PRO A 132 25.62 -4.95 0.42
CA PRO A 132 25.75 -5.29 1.85
C PRO A 132 24.59 -4.78 2.70
N TRP A 133 23.94 -3.68 2.28
CA TRP A 133 22.82 -3.05 2.97
C TRP A 133 21.50 -3.61 2.46
N ILE A 134 20.67 -4.10 3.38
CA ILE A 134 19.31 -4.51 3.09
C ILE A 134 18.36 -3.57 3.81
N ILE A 135 17.44 -2.95 3.09
CA ILE A 135 16.37 -2.13 3.65
C ILE A 135 15.04 -2.83 3.36
N VAL A 136 14.25 -3.03 4.41
CA VAL A 136 12.90 -3.58 4.31
C VAL A 136 11.91 -2.45 4.54
N GLY A 137 11.05 -2.21 3.57
CA GLY A 137 9.97 -1.24 3.63
C GLY A 137 8.61 -1.92 3.67
N SER A 138 7.69 -1.33 4.44
CA SER A 138 6.28 -1.70 4.48
C SER A 138 5.46 -0.49 4.93
N HIS A 139 4.15 -0.54 4.76
CA HIS A 139 3.26 0.57 5.15
C HIS A 139 2.91 0.53 6.63
N ARG A 140 2.15 -0.48 7.08
CA ARG A 140 1.80 -0.61 8.50
C ARG A 140 3.04 -0.97 9.33
N PRO A 141 3.25 -0.34 10.51
CA PRO A 141 4.42 -0.59 11.32
C PRO A 141 4.34 -1.97 12.00
N MET A 142 5.48 -2.68 12.03
CA MET A 142 5.61 -3.94 12.80
C MET A 142 5.76 -3.68 14.31
N TYR A 143 6.31 -2.52 14.67
CA TYR A 143 6.47 -2.05 16.04
C TYR A 143 6.08 -0.57 16.10
N ALA A 144 5.18 -0.22 17.00
CA ALA A 144 4.77 1.15 17.27
C ALA A 144 4.60 1.34 18.79
N SER A 145 5.05 2.49 19.31
CA SER A 145 4.86 2.90 20.71
C SER A 145 3.69 3.87 20.88
N GLU A 146 3.19 4.41 19.78
CA GLU A 146 1.95 5.18 19.76
C GLU A 146 0.77 4.21 19.90
N THR A 147 -0.19 4.56 20.74
CA THR A 147 -1.49 3.90 20.76
C THR A 147 -2.28 4.38 19.54
N ASP A 148 -2.98 3.47 18.84
CA ASP A 148 -3.93 3.84 17.78
C ASP A 148 -4.75 5.06 18.21
N GLU A 149 -4.68 6.17 17.46
CA GLU A 149 -5.49 7.33 17.78
C GLU A 149 -6.97 6.93 17.74
N PRO A 150 -7.71 7.05 18.85
CA PRO A 150 -9.16 7.00 18.75
C PRO A 150 -9.57 8.33 18.16
N LEU A 151 -9.92 8.39 16.85
CA LEU A 151 -10.92 9.28 16.22
C LEU A 151 -10.64 9.59 14.72
N GLU A 152 -10.95 8.64 13.82
CA GLU A 152 -11.36 8.97 12.43
C GLU A 152 -12.73 8.34 12.08
N GLN A 153 -13.49 7.85 13.07
CA GLN A 153 -14.85 7.32 12.87
C GLN A 153 -15.97 8.35 13.11
N HIS A 154 -15.66 9.63 13.33
CA HIS A 154 -16.66 10.66 13.68
C HIS A 154 -16.81 11.81 12.69
N ILE A 155 -16.15 11.77 11.53
CA ILE A 155 -16.51 12.66 10.40
C ILE A 155 -17.49 11.91 9.49
N HIS A 156 -18.56 11.37 10.08
CA HIS A 156 -19.81 11.27 9.35
C HIS A 156 -20.40 12.68 9.34
N HIS A 157 -20.59 13.22 8.13
CA HIS A 157 -21.34 14.45 7.89
C HIS A 157 -22.54 14.54 8.85
N PRO A 158 -22.59 15.54 9.76
CA PRO A 158 -23.84 15.81 10.44
C PRO A 158 -24.81 16.24 9.36
N ASN A 159 -25.88 15.46 9.20
CA ASN A 159 -27.04 15.81 8.41
C ASN A 159 -27.36 17.29 8.64
N HIS A 160 -27.32 18.09 7.57
CA HIS A 160 -27.94 19.41 7.53
C HIS A 160 -29.47 19.23 7.60
N ASN A 161 -29.98 18.92 8.79
CA ASN A 161 -31.36 19.24 9.12
C ASN A 161 -31.38 20.70 9.52
N HIS A 162 -31.58 21.56 8.53
CA HIS A 162 -32.09 22.91 8.78
C HIS A 162 -33.49 22.80 9.36
N ASN A 163 -33.62 23.17 10.64
CA ASN A 163 -34.86 23.63 11.22
C ASN A 163 -34.53 24.61 12.34
N TYR A 164 -34.74 25.90 12.07
CA TYR A 164 -35.06 26.95 13.04
C TYR A 164 -35.60 28.17 12.27
N PRO A 165 -36.52 28.99 12.83
CA PRO A 165 -37.49 28.76 13.92
C PRO A 165 -38.92 28.48 13.42
#